data_AF-A0A315A6X6-F1
#
_entry.id   AF-A0A315A6X6-F1
#
_cell.length_a   1.000
_cell.length_b   1.000
_cell.length_c   1.000
_cell.angle_alpha   90.00
_cell.angle_beta   90.00
_cell.angle_gamma   90.00
#
_symmetry.space_group_name_H-M   'P 1'
#
loop_
_entity.id
_entity.type
_entity.pdbx_description
1 polymer ?
#
loop_
_entity_poly.entity_id
_entity_poly.type
_entity_poly.pdbx_seq_one_letter_code
_entity_poly.pdbx_strand_id
1 'polypeptide(L)'
;MASNSLTSSRNSNSSWTPKQNKQFEKALALYDKDTPDRWQKVARAVGGKSAEEVKQHYEILIEDVNHIEAGRVPFPRYRGD
;
A
#
# COMPACT_ATOMS: atom_id res chain seq x y z
N MET A 1 -9.95 15.94 39.83
CA MET A 1 -8.87 14.96 39.65
C MET A 1 -9.47 13.71 39.00
N ALA A 2 -9.13 13.45 37.73
CA ALA A 2 -9.00 12.11 37.14
C ALA A 2 -8.75 12.32 35.64
N SER A 3 -7.48 12.21 35.24
CA SER A 3 -7.08 12.10 33.85
C SER A 3 -6.89 10.63 33.49
N ASN A 4 -6.92 10.38 32.18
CA ASN A 4 -6.35 9.25 31.44
C ASN A 4 -7.15 7.94 31.39
N SER A 5 -7.64 7.61 30.20
CA SER A 5 -6.74 6.93 29.25
C SER A 5 -7.29 6.98 27.83
N LEU A 6 -6.59 7.72 26.99
CA LEU A 6 -6.63 7.61 25.53
C LEU A 6 -6.06 6.24 25.16
N THR A 7 -6.90 5.26 24.84
CA THR A 7 -6.44 4.04 24.18
C THR A 7 -6.10 4.37 22.73
N SER A 8 -4.89 4.87 22.58
CA SER A 8 -4.21 5.09 21.32
C SER A 8 -3.92 3.73 20.68
N SER A 9 -4.89 3.17 19.97
CA SER A 9 -4.60 2.29 18.83
C SER A 9 -4.82 3.08 17.55
N ARG A 10 -4.04 4.16 17.41
CA ARG A 10 -3.74 4.67 16.07
C ARG A 10 -2.96 3.53 15.45
N ASN A 11 -3.65 2.66 14.71
CA ASN A 11 -3.01 1.76 13.78
C ASN A 11 -2.09 2.66 12.95
N SER A 12 -0.80 2.57 13.19
CA SER A 12 0.24 3.34 12.53
C SER A 12 0.40 2.87 11.08
N ASN A 13 -0.71 2.59 10.38
CA ASN A 13 -0.76 2.61 8.94
C ASN A 13 -0.52 4.07 8.57
N SER A 14 0.75 4.43 8.42
CA SER A 14 1.16 5.71 7.89
C SER A 14 0.43 5.86 6.54
N SER A 15 -0.64 6.67 6.49
CA SER A 15 -1.50 6.76 5.31
C SER A 15 -0.65 7.04 4.08
N TRP A 16 -0.71 6.15 3.09
CA TRP A 16 0.04 6.31 1.86
C TRP A 16 -0.51 7.52 1.10
N THR A 17 0.33 8.52 0.89
CA THR A 17 -0.07 9.67 0.07
C THR A 17 -0.12 9.26 -1.41
N PRO A 18 -0.92 9.94 -2.26
CA PRO A 18 -0.94 9.66 -3.70
C PRO A 18 0.44 9.77 -4.35
N LYS A 19 1.27 10.70 -3.87
CA LYS A 19 2.65 10.87 -4.33
C LYS A 19 3.51 9.64 -3.99
N GLN A 20 3.44 9.16 -2.75
CA GLN A 20 4.17 7.96 -2.32
C GLN A 20 3.70 6.72 -3.07
N ASN A 21 2.39 6.56 -3.28
CA ASN A 21 1.85 5.44 -4.04
C ASN A 21 2.35 5.46 -5.49
N LYS A 22 2.37 6.63 -6.13
CA LYS A 22 2.93 6.78 -7.48
C LYS A 22 4.44 6.47 -7.54
N GLN A 23 5.21 6.84 -6.51
CA GLN A 23 6.63 6.49 -6.42
C GLN A 23 6.82 5.00 -6.19
N PHE A 24 5.95 4.37 -5.40
CA PHE A 24 5.95 2.93 -5.15
C PHE A 24 5.69 2.13 -6.43
N GLU A 25 4.65 2.46 -7.19
CA GLU A 25 4.35 1.80 -8.47
C GLU A 25 5.53 1.91 -9.46
N LYS A 26 6.13 3.10 -9.58
CA LYS A 26 7.33 3.30 -10.41
C LYS A 26 8.50 2.46 -9.94
N ALA A 27 8.71 2.37 -8.63
CA ALA A 27 9.78 1.58 -8.04
C ALA A 27 9.54 0.08 -8.24
N LEU A 28 8.30 -0.41 -8.17
CA LEU A 28 7.96 -1.80 -8.50
C LEU A 28 8.24 -2.16 -9.96
N ALA A 29 8.07 -1.20 -10.88
CA ALA A 29 8.39 -1.39 -12.29
C ALA A 29 9.91 -1.44 -12.55
N LEU A 30 10.70 -0.74 -11.72
CA LEU A 30 12.16 -0.71 -11.82
C LEU A 30 12.82 -1.91 -11.12
N TYR A 31 12.28 -2.32 -9.96
CA TYR A 31 12.78 -3.42 -9.14
C TYR A 31 11.81 -4.59 -9.23
N ASP A 32 12.13 -5.53 -10.10
CA ASP A 32 11.35 -6.76 -10.32
C ASP A 32 11.44 -7.73 -9.12
N LYS A 33 10.84 -8.92 -9.27
CA LYS A 33 10.77 -9.94 -8.21
C LYS A 33 12.12 -10.58 -7.90
N ASP A 34 13.04 -10.60 -8.86
CA ASP A 34 14.36 -11.23 -8.74
C ASP A 34 15.42 -10.26 -8.19
N THR A 35 15.06 -8.97 -8.07
CA THR A 35 15.93 -7.95 -7.50
C THR A 35 16.28 -8.27 -6.03
N PRO A 36 17.57 -8.43 -5.68
CA PRO A 36 17.98 -8.60 -4.29
C PRO A 36 17.71 -7.32 -3.51
N ASP A 37 17.30 -7.46 -2.24
CA ASP A 37 16.92 -6.36 -1.35
C ASP A 37 15.86 -5.43 -1.96
N ARG A 38 14.92 -6.02 -2.72
CA ARG A 38 13.85 -5.30 -3.44
C ARG A 38 13.15 -4.29 -2.55
N TRP A 39 12.69 -4.70 -1.37
CA TRP A 39 11.90 -3.85 -0.49
C TRP A 39 12.69 -2.69 0.08
N GLN A 40 13.98 -2.90 0.38
CA GLN A 40 14.88 -1.84 0.82
C GLN A 40 15.11 -0.81 -0.30
N LYS A 41 15.26 -1.25 -1.55
CA LYS A 41 15.40 -0.35 -2.71
C LYS A 41 14.13 0.43 -3.00
N VAL A 42 12.97 -0.23 -2.92
CA VAL A 42 11.66 0.43 -3.10
C VAL A 42 11.41 1.44 -1.98
N ALA A 43 11.67 1.10 -0.71
CA ALA A 43 11.54 2.02 0.42
C ALA A 43 12.40 3.28 0.26
N ARG A 44 13.65 3.11 -0.20
CA ARG A 44 14.54 4.23 -0.52
C ARG A 44 13.99 5.10 -1.65
N ALA A 45 13.37 4.52 -2.68
CA ALA A 45 12.80 5.27 -3.79
C ALA A 45 11.50 6.02 -3.43
N VAL A 46 10.68 5.43 -2.56
CA VAL A 46 9.43 6.04 -2.06
C VAL A 46 9.74 7.19 -1.11
N GLY A 47 10.67 6.97 -0.17
CA GLY A 47 11.00 7.92 0.88
C GLY A 47 9.95 8.00 1.99
N GLY A 48 10.42 7.99 3.25
CA GLY A 48 9.53 8.10 4.42
C GLY A 48 8.65 6.87 4.67
N LYS A 49 9.03 5.70 4.13
CA LYS A 49 8.45 4.38 4.42
C LYS A 49 9.56 3.39 4.72
N SER A 50 9.32 2.42 5.59
CA SER A 50 10.23 1.30 5.82
C SER A 50 10.07 0.19 4.77
N ALA A 51 11.02 -0.73 4.71
CA ALA A 51 10.92 -1.89 3.82
C ALA A 51 9.72 -2.79 4.19
N GLU A 52 9.41 -2.89 5.47
CA GLU A 52 8.26 -3.63 6.01
C GLU A 52 6.94 -2.98 5.59
N GLU A 53 6.82 -1.65 5.73
CA GLU A 53 5.62 -0.91 5.29
C GLU A 53 5.40 -1.04 3.78
N VAL A 54 6.48 -1.01 2.99
CA VAL A 54 6.43 -1.23 1.54
C VAL A 54 5.97 -2.65 1.22
N LYS A 55 6.51 -3.66 1.91
CA LYS A 55 6.13 -5.06 1.70
C LYS A 55 4.66 -5.29 2.03
N GLN A 56 4.18 -4.76 3.16
CA GLN A 56 2.78 -4.85 3.54
C GLN A 56 1.85 -4.18 2.51
N HIS A 57 2.25 -3.00 2.00
CA HIS A 57 1.49 -2.30 0.95
C HIS A 57 1.44 -3.10 -0.37
N TYR A 58 2.52 -3.81 -0.70
CA TYR A 58 2.55 -4.71 -1.85
C TYR A 58 1.63 -5.92 -1.67
N GLU A 59 1.57 -6.52 -0.48
CA GLU A 59 0.68 -7.65 -0.20
C GLU A 59 -0.79 -7.26 -0.36
N ILE A 60 -1.18 -6.07 0.13
CA ILE A 60 -2.52 -5.50 -0.07
C ILE A 60 -2.82 -5.29 -1.57
N LEU A 61 -1.86 -4.74 -2.33
CA LEU A 61 -2.02 -4.56 -3.77
C LEU A 61 -2.28 -5.89 -4.50
N ILE A 62 -1.60 -6.96 -4.10
CA ILE A 62 -1.82 -8.30 -4.67
C ILE A 62 -3.20 -8.84 -4.31
N GLU A 63 -3.65 -8.63 -3.07
CA GLU A 63 -5.00 -9.02 -2.64
C GLU A 63 -6.09 -8.29 -3.46
N ASP A 64 -5.93 -6.98 -3.65
CA ASP A 64 -6.85 -6.17 -4.47
C ASP A 64 -6.90 -6.65 -5.92
N VAL A 65 -5.74 -6.92 -6.54
CA VAL A 65 -5.68 -7.47 -7.90
C VAL A 65 -6.37 -8.83 -7.98
N ASN A 66 -6.11 -9.72 -7.01
CA ASN A 66 -6.76 -11.03 -6.96
C ASN A 66 -8.28 -10.90 -6.81
N HIS A 67 -8.77 -9.93 -6.03
CA HIS A 67 -10.20 -9.65 -5.90
C HIS A 67 -10.83 -9.12 -7.19
N ILE A 68 -10.12 -8.26 -7.93
CA ILE A 68 -10.54 -7.78 -9.25
C ILE A 68 -10.64 -8.96 -10.24
N GLU A 69 -9.60 -9.79 -10.32
CA GLU A 69 -9.54 -10.93 -11.24
C GLU A 69 -10.56 -12.02 -10.90
N ALA A 70 -10.86 -12.23 -9.61
CA ALA A 70 -11.90 -13.14 -9.15
C ALA A 70 -13.33 -12.63 -9.42
N GLY A 71 -13.50 -11.47 -10.05
CA GLY A 71 -14.80 -10.86 -10.33
C GLY A 71 -15.54 -10.42 -9.06
N ARG A 72 -14.83 -10.22 -7.94
CA ARG A 72 -15.41 -9.79 -6.65
C ARG A 72 -15.54 -8.28 -6.52
N VAL A 73 -15.07 -7.52 -7.51
CA VAL A 73 -15.31 -6.08 -7.58
C VAL A 73 -16.62 -5.84 -8.30
N PRO A 74 -17.63 -5.23 -7.62
CA PRO A 74 -18.88 -4.91 -8.28
C PRO A 74 -18.60 -3.95 -9.44
N PHE A 75 -19.02 -4.33 -10.65
CA PHE A 75 -18.98 -3.42 -11.78
C PHE A 75 -19.74 -2.14 -11.42
N PRO A 76 -19.18 -0.95 -11.70
CA PRO A 76 -19.94 0.28 -11.58
C PRO A 76 -21.19 0.15 -12.45
N ARG A 77 -22.38 0.37 -11.86
CA ARG A 77 -23.61 0.51 -12.63
C ARG A 77 -23.52 1.83 -13.38
N TYR A 78 -22.87 1.82 -14.54
CA TYR A 78 -23.00 2.89 -15.52
C TYR A 78 -24.45 2.86 -16.00
N ARG A 79 -25.30 3.73 -15.43
CA ARG A 79 -26.60 4.01 -16.02
C ARG A 79 -26.33 4.62 -17.40
N GLY A 80 -26.49 3.82 -18.45
CA GLY A 80 -26.78 4.33 -19.77
C GLY A 80 -28.25 4.76 -19.75
N ASP A 81 -28.49 6.05 -19.84
CA ASP A 81 -29.71 6.59 -20.42
C ASP A 81 -29.36 7.06 -21.83
#